data_AF-A0A357ZJ81-F1
#
_entry.id   AF-A0A357ZJ81-F1
#
_cell.length_a   1.000
_cell.length_b   1.000
_cell.length_c   1.000
_cell.angle_alpha   90.00
_cell.angle_beta   90.00
_cell.angle_gamma   90.00
#
_symmetry.space_group_name_H-M   'P 1'
#
loop_
_entity.id
_entity.type
_entity.pdbx_description
1 polymer ?
#
loop_
_entity_poly.entity_id
_entity_poly.type
_entity_poly.pdbx_seq_one_letter_code
_entity_poly.pdbx_strand_id
1 'polypeptide(L)'
;MAGCRIFIDVVVVSEFINAYARSQWNASGKPGNFKQFRNSPAFQPIAGDIADAVRLILKHCQRLESGFASLDMNTVLDDYAAGNTDFNDKIIAALCQEKGFKLVTDDSDFAGQALPILTANRRMLKATAP
;
A
#
# COMPACT_ATOMS: atom_id res chain seq x y z
N MET A 1 -17.23 -19.74 -7.50
CA MET A 1 -16.14 -18.75 -7.44
C MET A 1 -16.16 -18.12 -6.06
N ALA A 2 -15.01 -18.07 -5.37
CA ALA A 2 -14.93 -17.62 -3.98
C ALA A 2 -15.61 -16.24 -3.80
N GLY A 3 -16.55 -16.14 -2.86
CA GLY A 3 -17.45 -15.00 -2.68
C GLY A 3 -16.82 -13.73 -2.09
N CYS A 4 -15.51 -13.53 -2.25
CA CYS A 4 -14.81 -12.36 -1.74
C CYS A 4 -14.60 -11.32 -2.84
N ARG A 5 -14.96 -10.06 -2.55
CA ARG A 5 -14.65 -8.91 -3.39
C ARG A 5 -13.34 -8.30 -2.88
N ILE A 6 -12.39 -8.09 -3.80
CA ILE A 6 -11.14 -7.40 -3.51
C ILE A 6 -11.33 -5.94 -3.88
N PHE A 7 -10.97 -5.05 -2.98
CA PHE A 7 -11.05 -3.61 -3.20
C PHE A 7 -9.65 -3.02 -3.26
N ILE A 8 -9.50 -1.92 -4.00
CA ILE A 8 -8.22 -1.21 -4.11
C ILE A 8 -8.44 0.30 -4.14
N ASP A 9 -7.61 0.99 -3.37
CA ASP A 9 -7.54 2.44 -3.31
C ASP A 9 -6.30 2.97 -4.04
N VAL A 10 -6.33 4.25 -4.44
CA VAL A 10 -5.22 4.91 -5.14
C VAL A 10 -3.93 4.95 -4.32
N VAL A 11 -3.99 5.03 -2.99
CA VAL A 11 -2.80 5.00 -2.11
C VAL A 11 -2.07 3.67 -2.26
N VAL A 12 -2.79 2.55 -2.25
CA VAL A 12 -2.22 1.21 -2.47
C VAL A 12 -1.58 1.09 -3.86
N VAL A 13 -2.23 1.64 -4.89
CA VAL A 13 -1.68 1.65 -6.25
C VAL A 13 -0.40 2.50 -6.31
N SER A 14 -0.39 3.66 -5.66
CA SER A 14 0.78 4.55 -5.60
C SER A 14 1.97 3.87 -4.91
N GLU A 15 1.74 3.22 -3.78
CA GLU A 15 2.77 2.47 -3.05
C GLU A 15 3.32 1.31 -3.91
N PHE A 16 2.46 0.54 -4.56
CA PHE A 16 2.89 -0.53 -5.46
C PHE A 16 3.80 0.00 -6.59
N ILE A 17 3.39 1.07 -7.28
CA ILE A 17 4.17 1.68 -8.37
C ILE A 17 5.54 2.16 -7.87
N ASN A 18 5.57 2.87 -6.74
CA ASN A 18 6.79 3.43 -6.18
C ASN A 18 7.73 2.32 -5.67
N ALA A 19 7.20 1.31 -4.98
CA ALA A 19 7.96 0.16 -4.49
C ALA A 19 8.56 -0.66 -5.65
N TYR A 20 7.77 -0.94 -6.69
CA TYR A 20 8.25 -1.64 -7.88
C TYR A 20 9.38 -0.85 -8.57
N ALA A 21 9.18 0.45 -8.80
CA ALA A 21 10.19 1.31 -9.41
C ALA A 21 11.48 1.38 -8.56
N ARG A 22 11.35 1.47 -7.23
CA ARG A 22 12.50 1.46 -6.32
C ARG A 22 13.22 0.12 -6.32
N SER A 23 12.51 -0.99 -6.40
CA SER A 23 13.09 -2.33 -6.53
C SER A 23 13.97 -2.42 -7.78
N GLN A 24 13.46 -1.97 -8.92
CA GLN A 24 14.21 -1.96 -10.18
C GLN A 24 15.43 -1.03 -10.12
N TRP A 25 15.30 0.15 -9.52
CA TRP A 25 16.43 1.05 -9.29
C TRP A 25 17.51 0.40 -8.42
N ASN A 26 17.10 -0.26 -7.33
CA ASN A 26 18.01 -0.98 -6.45
C ASN A 26 18.74 -2.12 -7.19
N ALA A 27 18.02 -2.90 -7.99
CA ALA A 27 18.56 -4.00 -8.78
C ALA A 27 19.54 -3.52 -9.88
N SER A 28 19.34 -2.32 -10.40
CA SER A 28 20.24 -1.70 -11.40
C SER A 28 21.56 -1.16 -10.83
N GLY A 29 21.83 -1.34 -9.53
CA GLY A 29 23.01 -0.78 -8.87
C GLY A 29 22.88 0.69 -8.49
N LYS A 30 21.64 1.22 -8.44
CA LYS A 30 21.31 2.60 -8.06
C LYS A 30 22.07 3.67 -8.88
N PRO A 31 21.96 3.68 -10.22
CA PRO A 31 22.59 4.70 -11.04
C PRO A 31 22.00 6.08 -10.70
N GLY A 32 22.87 7.01 -10.32
CA GLY A 32 22.48 8.36 -9.92
C GLY A 32 21.48 8.36 -8.75
N ASN A 33 20.62 9.38 -8.70
CA ASN A 33 19.49 9.38 -7.78
C ASN A 33 18.23 8.78 -8.42
N PHE A 34 17.29 8.33 -7.58
CA PHE A 34 16.06 7.70 -8.04
C PHE A 34 15.24 8.58 -9.02
N LYS A 35 15.27 9.91 -8.84
CA LYS A 35 14.56 10.84 -9.73
C LYS A 35 15.20 10.87 -11.13
N GLN A 36 16.54 10.87 -11.22
CA GLN A 36 17.27 10.77 -12.48
C GLN A 36 16.98 9.45 -13.17
N PHE A 37 16.98 8.35 -12.43
CA PHE A 37 16.62 7.04 -12.95
C PHE A 37 15.21 7.04 -13.58
N ARG A 38 14.19 7.54 -12.87
CA ARG A 38 12.81 7.62 -13.40
C ARG A 38 12.66 8.48 -14.65
N ASN A 39 13.54 9.47 -14.81
CA ASN A 39 13.54 10.35 -15.97
C ASN A 39 14.43 9.82 -17.12
N SER A 40 15.05 8.65 -16.96
CA SER A 40 15.97 8.09 -17.95
C SER A 40 15.24 7.28 -19.04
N PRO A 41 15.80 7.17 -20.26
CA PRO A 41 15.28 6.27 -21.29
C PRO A 41 15.25 4.80 -20.83
N ALA A 42 16.19 4.39 -19.98
CA ALA A 42 16.25 3.03 -19.45
C ALA A 42 15.04 2.68 -18.56
N PHE A 43 14.34 3.68 -17.99
CA PHE A 43 13.16 3.46 -17.16
C PHE A 43 11.87 3.29 -17.96
N GLN A 44 11.81 3.71 -19.22
CA GLN A 44 10.61 3.57 -20.07
C GLN A 44 10.07 2.12 -20.14
N PRO A 45 10.87 1.09 -20.46
CA PRO A 45 10.37 -0.29 -20.45
C PRO A 45 9.88 -0.72 -19.07
N ILE A 46 10.57 -0.34 -18.00
CA ILE A 46 10.17 -0.64 -16.61
C ILE A 46 8.83 0.04 -16.26
N ALA A 47 8.62 1.28 -16.68
CA ALA A 47 7.35 1.97 -16.50
C ALA A 47 6.21 1.27 -17.26
N GLY A 48 6.50 0.70 -18.44
CA GLY A 48 5.58 -0.17 -19.17
C GLY A 48 5.18 -1.40 -18.37
N ASP A 49 6.15 -2.14 -17.84
CA ASP A 49 5.91 -3.33 -17.01
C ASP A 49 5.07 -3.01 -15.76
N ILE A 50 5.37 -1.90 -15.09
CA ILE A 50 4.59 -1.40 -13.94
C ILE A 50 3.14 -1.12 -14.36
N ALA A 51 2.94 -0.44 -15.49
CA ALA A 51 1.61 -0.10 -15.97
C ALA A 51 0.79 -1.35 -16.32
N ASP A 52 1.40 -2.36 -16.95
CA ASP A 52 0.74 -3.62 -17.26
C ASP A 52 0.38 -4.41 -16.01
N ALA A 53 1.27 -4.45 -15.01
CA ALA A 53 0.98 -5.05 -13.71
C ALA A 53 -0.20 -4.35 -13.00
N VAL A 54 -0.22 -3.01 -12.98
CA VAL A 54 -1.33 -2.25 -12.37
C VAL A 54 -2.65 -2.49 -13.12
N ARG A 55 -2.64 -2.54 -14.47
CA ARG A 55 -3.85 -2.86 -15.24
C ARG A 55 -4.40 -4.25 -14.89
N LEU A 56 -3.52 -5.23 -14.71
CA LEU A 56 -3.92 -6.57 -14.29
C LEU A 56 -4.53 -6.55 -12.89
N ILE A 57 -3.92 -5.88 -11.92
CA ILE A 57 -4.46 -5.71 -10.57
C ILE A 57 -5.86 -5.08 -10.63
N LEU A 58 -6.01 -3.97 -11.35
CA LEU A 58 -7.28 -3.25 -11.49
C LEU A 58 -8.38 -4.06 -12.19
N LYS A 59 -8.03 -5.10 -12.97
CA LYS A 59 -9.01 -6.01 -13.57
C LYS A 59 -9.65 -6.95 -12.52
N HIS A 60 -8.94 -7.22 -11.44
CA HIS A 60 -9.37 -8.15 -10.38
C HIS A 60 -9.89 -7.45 -9.12
N CYS A 61 -9.77 -6.12 -9.05
CA CYS A 61 -10.20 -5.31 -7.90
C CYS A 61 -11.33 -4.36 -8.26
N GLN A 62 -12.25 -4.15 -7.31
CA GLN A 62 -13.18 -3.03 -7.36
C GLN A 62 -12.47 -1.77 -6.86
N ARG A 63 -12.46 -0.72 -7.68
CA ARG A 63 -11.88 0.58 -7.31
C ARG A 63 -12.72 1.24 -6.23
N LEU A 64 -12.05 1.82 -5.25
CA LEU A 64 -12.66 2.65 -4.21
C LEU A 64 -12.28 4.11 -4.39
N GLU A 65 -13.10 4.97 -3.80
CA GLU A 65 -12.72 6.33 -3.47
C GLU A 65 -12.14 6.30 -2.04
N SER A 66 -11.11 7.11 -1.79
CA SER A 66 -10.28 7.04 -0.57
C SER A 66 -10.97 7.54 0.69
N GLY A 67 -12.17 8.12 0.59
CA GLY A 67 -12.90 8.69 1.71
C GLY A 67 -12.28 9.98 2.24
N PHE A 68 -11.35 10.61 1.50
CA PHE A 68 -10.58 11.74 2.00
C PHE A 68 -11.47 12.90 2.49
N ALA A 69 -12.57 13.16 1.79
CA ALA A 69 -13.51 14.22 2.16
C ALA A 69 -14.25 13.95 3.49
N SER A 70 -14.42 12.69 3.87
CA SER A 70 -15.09 12.26 5.11
C SER A 70 -14.13 11.85 6.22
N LEU A 71 -12.82 11.83 5.93
CA LEU A 71 -11.80 11.41 6.86
C LEU A 71 -11.60 12.45 7.97
N ASP A 72 -11.57 12.00 9.23
CA ASP A 72 -11.17 12.85 10.33
C ASP A 72 -9.65 13.06 10.30
N MET A 73 -9.25 14.07 9.55
CA MET A 73 -7.84 14.43 9.37
C MET A 73 -7.14 14.86 10.65
N ASN A 74 -7.87 15.40 11.64
CA ASN A 74 -7.24 15.77 12.91
C ASN A 74 -6.81 14.52 13.66
N THR A 75 -7.70 13.53 13.76
CA THR A 75 -7.36 12.24 14.38
C THR A 75 -6.19 11.56 13.67
N VAL A 76 -6.19 11.55 12.33
CA VAL A 76 -5.08 10.96 11.54
C VAL A 76 -3.75 11.69 11.79
N LEU A 77 -3.77 13.01 11.89
CA LEU A 77 -2.57 13.82 12.12
C LEU A 77 -2.05 13.69 13.55
N ASP A 78 -2.94 13.63 14.55
CA ASP A 78 -2.57 13.39 15.95
C ASP A 78 -1.89 12.03 16.11
N ASP A 79 -2.46 10.99 15.49
CA ASP A 79 -1.89 9.66 15.43
C ASP A 79 -0.52 9.63 14.73
N TYR A 80 -0.39 10.33 13.60
CA TYR A 80 0.87 10.43 12.88
C TYR A 80 1.94 11.18 13.70
N ALA A 81 1.55 12.25 14.40
CA ALA A 81 2.44 13.01 15.27
C ALA A 81 2.96 12.20 16.48
N ALA A 82 2.22 11.18 16.92
CA ALA A 82 2.68 10.24 17.94
C ALA A 82 3.83 9.32 17.45
N GLY A 83 4.04 9.22 16.13
CA GLY A 83 5.15 8.48 15.50
C GLY A 83 4.92 6.98 15.35
N ASN A 84 5.92 6.28 14.79
CA ASN A 84 5.96 4.83 14.54
C ASN A 84 5.04 4.28 13.44
N THR A 85 4.36 5.13 12.67
CA THR A 85 3.50 4.72 11.55
C THR A 85 3.63 5.67 10.38
N ASP A 86 3.60 5.16 9.15
CA ASP A 86 3.54 6.00 7.95
C ASP A 86 2.15 6.66 7.80
N PHE A 87 2.10 7.83 7.17
CA PHE A 87 0.85 8.53 6.91
C PHE A 87 -0.08 7.71 6.00
N ASN A 88 0.45 7.08 4.94
CA ASN A 88 -0.34 6.27 4.03
C ASN A 88 -0.94 5.05 4.75
N ASP A 89 -0.22 4.47 5.70
CA ASP A 89 -0.75 3.37 6.52
C ASP A 89 -1.96 3.81 7.35
N LYS A 90 -1.92 5.03 7.91
CA LYS A 90 -3.06 5.61 8.64
C LYS A 90 -4.26 5.84 7.74
N ILE A 91 -4.05 6.33 6.52
CA ILE A 91 -5.12 6.50 5.52
C ILE A 91 -5.75 5.14 5.18
N ILE A 92 -4.94 4.12 4.91
CA ILE A 92 -5.41 2.77 4.57
C ILE A 92 -6.18 2.16 5.74
N ALA A 93 -5.66 2.29 6.96
CA ALA A 93 -6.31 1.78 8.16
C ALA A 93 -7.66 2.44 8.42
N ALA A 94 -7.73 3.78 8.32
CA ALA A 94 -8.96 4.53 8.50
C ALA A 94 -10.01 4.16 7.45
N LEU A 95 -9.62 4.04 6.17
CA LEU A 95 -10.52 3.58 5.11
C LEU A 95 -11.08 2.18 5.40
N CYS A 96 -10.22 1.26 5.86
CA CYS A 96 -10.68 -0.10 6.19
C CYS A 96 -11.63 -0.10 7.39
N GLN A 97 -11.38 0.70 8.42
CA GLN A 97 -12.26 0.85 9.57
C GLN A 97 -13.62 1.44 9.18
N GLU A 98 -13.62 2.53 8.41
CA GLU A 98 -14.83 3.22 7.96
C GLU A 98 -15.74 2.31 7.13
N LYS A 99 -15.16 1.52 6.23
CA LYS A 99 -15.91 0.62 5.33
C LYS A 99 -16.13 -0.79 5.88
N GLY A 100 -15.57 -1.12 7.05
CA GLY A 100 -15.62 -2.46 7.62
C GLY A 100 -14.86 -3.51 6.79
N PHE A 101 -13.78 -3.11 6.12
CA PHE A 101 -12.94 -4.01 5.33
C PHE A 101 -11.89 -4.74 6.18
N LYS A 102 -11.42 -5.87 5.65
CA LYS A 102 -10.24 -6.57 6.16
C LYS A 102 -9.04 -6.19 5.29
N LEU A 103 -7.94 -5.80 5.91
CA LEU A 103 -6.72 -5.42 5.20
C LEU A 103 -5.91 -6.67 4.86
N VAL A 104 -5.55 -6.83 3.59
CA VAL A 104 -4.58 -7.85 3.15
C VAL A 104 -3.21 -7.18 3.10
N THR A 105 -2.30 -7.57 3.99
CA THR A 105 -0.94 -7.00 4.03
C THR A 105 0.06 -8.00 4.60
N ASP A 106 1.29 -7.94 4.13
CA ASP A 106 2.44 -8.62 4.75
C ASP A 106 3.32 -7.65 5.55
N ASP A 107 2.91 -6.38 5.64
CA ASP A 107 3.65 -5.32 6.32
C ASP A 107 3.43 -5.37 7.83
N SER A 108 4.54 -5.53 8.57
CA SER A 108 4.54 -5.63 10.02
C SER A 108 4.19 -4.32 10.71
N ASP A 109 4.23 -3.18 10.02
CA ASP A 109 3.91 -1.87 10.60
C ASP A 109 2.41 -1.74 10.92
N PHE A 110 1.58 -2.64 10.39
CA PHE A 110 0.17 -2.81 10.77
C PHE A 110 -0.04 -3.71 12.00
N ALA A 111 1.01 -4.29 12.58
CA ALA A 111 0.88 -5.13 13.77
C ALA A 111 0.33 -4.34 14.96
N GLY A 112 -0.64 -4.92 15.67
CA GLY A 112 -1.26 -4.30 16.84
C GLY A 112 -2.31 -3.23 16.52
N GLN A 113 -2.57 -2.91 15.25
CA GLN A 113 -3.69 -2.05 14.89
C GLN A 113 -5.03 -2.76 15.14
N ALA A 114 -6.04 -2.00 15.58
CA ALA A 114 -7.41 -2.50 15.79
C ALA A 114 -8.15 -2.65 14.45
N LEU A 115 -7.61 -3.49 13.56
CA LEU A 115 -8.14 -3.76 12.23
C LEU A 115 -8.05 -5.27 11.92
N PRO A 116 -9.07 -5.88 11.31
CA PRO A 116 -8.95 -7.25 10.84
C PRO A 116 -7.91 -7.35 9.70
N ILE A 117 -6.82 -8.07 9.96
CA ILE A 117 -5.72 -8.24 9.00
C ILE A 117 -5.69 -9.70 8.49
N LEU A 118 -5.52 -9.85 7.19
CA LEU A 118 -5.19 -11.10 6.51
C LEU A 118 -3.72 -11.03 6.08
N THR A 119 -2.87 -11.87 6.67
CA THR A 119 -1.42 -11.82 6.47
C THR A 119 -0.80 -13.21 6.43
N ALA A 120 0.30 -13.35 5.70
CA ALA A 120 1.19 -14.51 5.77
C ALA A 120 2.43 -14.23 6.63
N ASN A 121 2.57 -13.01 7.19
CA ASN A 121 3.74 -12.58 7.92
C ASN A 121 3.81 -13.31 9.26
N ARG A 122 4.77 -14.24 9.37
CA ARG A 122 4.96 -15.08 10.56
C ARG A 122 5.24 -14.28 11.83
N ARG A 123 5.76 -13.05 11.74
CA ARG A 123 6.00 -12.20 12.93
C ARG A 123 4.66 -11.70 13.48
N MET A 124 3.77 -11.24 12.60
CA MET A 124 2.43 -10.78 12.98
C MET A 124 1.56 -11.92 13.53
N LEU A 125 1.62 -13.10 12.91
CA LEU A 125 0.87 -14.28 13.35
C LEU A 125 1.27 -14.79 14.75
N LYS A 126 2.53 -14.57 15.16
CA LYS A 126 3.02 -14.93 16.50
C LYS A 126 2.62 -13.93 17.57
N ALA A 127 2.50 -12.65 17.21
CA ALA A 127 2.09 -11.58 18.13
C ALA A 127 0.61 -11.64 18.49
N THR A 128 -0.20 -12.39 17.73
CA THR A 128 -1.64 -12.58 17.94
C THR A 128 -1.99 -13.90 18.64
N ALA A 129 -1.01 -14.71 19.05
CA ALA A 129 -1.25 -15.89 19.86
C ALA A 129 -1.42 -15.48 21.34
N PRO A 130 -2.46 -15.95 22.05
CA PRO A 130 -2.65 -15.68 23.48
C PRO A 130 -1.49 -16.23 24.33
#